data_AF-A0A1W9H2H5-F1
#
_entry.id   AF-A0A1W9H2H5-F1
#
_cell.length_a   1.000
_cell.length_b   1.000
_cell.length_c   1.000
_cell.angle_alpha   90.00
_cell.angle_beta   90.00
_cell.angle_gamma   90.00
#
_symmetry.space_group_name_H-M   'P 1'
#
loop_
_entity.id
_entity.type
_entity.pdbx_description
1 polymer ?
#
loop_
_entity_poly.entity_id
_entity_poly.type
_entity_poly.pdbx_seq_one_letter_code
_entity_poly.pdbx_strand_id
1 'polypeptide(L)'
;MKRTIMTGLGLAICAYMTIAAGSPLDALAYESGTVVNGATVQGKITFTGTVPEPKTFELRRYYDREYCAALSDGKGHRLLREVNVGQDGGLKDVVVVIEGIEKGKPFTFTDAEVEASLCQFLPFVTVVSDKRRVTVFNRDPVSHDIQGYAYDQSGVDIVLHRPALHVSGTTDMVQLVKGRKVFTMQCGMHPYMQNWGYAIDNPYYAVTGPNGAFTIGDLPVGTYRIKAWHPILGAQERE
;
A
#
# COMPACT_ATOMS: atom_id res chain seq x y z
N MET A 1 63.25 -58.66 -3.55
CA MET A 1 61.85 -58.61 -3.05
C MET A 1 60.97 -58.00 -4.14
N LYS A 2 59.93 -58.73 -4.55
CA LYS A 2 59.00 -58.41 -5.66
C LYS A 2 58.24 -57.10 -5.41
N ARG A 3 58.01 -56.31 -6.46
CA ARG A 3 56.67 -55.76 -6.74
C ARG A 3 56.54 -55.22 -8.16
N THR A 4 55.46 -55.70 -8.77
CA THR A 4 54.99 -55.64 -10.15
C THR A 4 54.52 -54.22 -10.51
N ILE A 5 54.82 -53.77 -11.73
CA ILE A 5 54.25 -52.54 -12.31
C ILE A 5 52.95 -52.93 -13.02
N MET A 6 51.84 -52.32 -12.60
CA MET A 6 50.53 -52.44 -13.25
C MET A 6 50.12 -51.05 -13.73
N THR A 7 50.10 -50.86 -15.05
CA THR A 7 49.59 -49.67 -15.72
C THR A 7 48.06 -49.67 -15.70
N GLY A 8 47.46 -48.78 -14.92
CA GLY A 8 46.02 -48.53 -14.91
C GLY A 8 45.68 -47.30 -15.76
N LEU A 9 44.98 -47.52 -16.87
CA LEU A 9 44.41 -46.47 -17.72
C LEU A 9 43.17 -45.90 -17.01
N GLY A 10 43.28 -44.72 -16.41
CA GLY A 10 42.16 -44.05 -15.75
C GLY A 10 41.28 -43.32 -16.78
N LEU A 11 40.07 -43.83 -17.03
CA LEU A 11 39.02 -43.07 -17.71
C LEU A 11 38.56 -41.93 -16.79
N ALA A 12 38.82 -40.68 -17.20
CA ALA A 12 38.21 -39.50 -16.58
C ALA A 12 36.77 -39.35 -17.09
N ILE A 13 35.80 -39.70 -16.26
CA ILE A 13 34.38 -39.41 -16.50
C ILE A 13 34.13 -37.97 -16.03
N CYS A 14 34.11 -37.01 -16.97
CA CYS A 14 33.61 -35.68 -16.71
C CYS A 14 32.09 -35.74 -16.54
N ALA A 15 31.62 -35.79 -15.28
CA ALA A 15 30.21 -35.59 -14.96
C ALA A 15 29.87 -34.10 -15.20
N TYR A 16 29.17 -33.81 -16.29
CA TYR A 16 28.52 -32.52 -16.48
C TYR A 16 27.37 -32.41 -15.47
N MET A 17 27.58 -31.67 -14.38
CA MET A 17 26.47 -31.15 -13.58
C MET A 17 25.79 -30.05 -14.38
N THR A 18 24.66 -30.39 -15.02
CA THR A 18 23.71 -29.42 -15.53
C THR A 18 23.05 -28.73 -14.34
N ILE A 19 23.54 -27.54 -13.99
CA ILE A 19 22.82 -26.63 -13.11
C ILE A 19 21.57 -26.19 -13.88
N ALA A 20 20.42 -26.81 -13.57
CA ALA A 20 19.14 -26.32 -14.01
C ALA A 20 18.91 -24.97 -13.32
N ALA A 21 19.18 -23.88 -14.04
CA ALA A 21 18.74 -22.55 -13.66
C ALA A 21 17.20 -22.58 -13.65
N GLY A 22 16.61 -22.76 -12.47
CA GLY A 22 15.18 -22.54 -12.30
C GLY A 22 14.90 -21.10 -12.69
N SER A 23 14.07 -20.90 -13.71
CA SER A 23 13.53 -19.60 -14.04
C SER A 23 12.91 -19.01 -12.78
N PRO A 24 13.13 -17.73 -12.45
CA PRO A 24 12.32 -17.08 -11.44
C PRO A 24 10.87 -17.26 -11.87
N LEU A 25 10.04 -17.82 -10.98
CA LEU A 25 8.60 -17.81 -11.16
C LEU A 25 8.20 -16.35 -11.21
N ASP A 26 8.10 -15.78 -12.41
CA ASP A 26 7.31 -14.59 -12.63
C ASP A 26 5.92 -14.94 -12.08
N ALA A 27 5.54 -14.30 -10.98
CA ALA A 27 4.19 -14.43 -10.44
C ALA A 27 3.23 -14.13 -11.60
N LEU A 28 2.47 -15.15 -12.02
CA LEU A 28 1.53 -15.01 -13.13
C LEU A 28 0.57 -13.88 -12.79
N ALA A 29 0.32 -13.00 -13.76
CA ALA A 29 -0.67 -11.94 -13.61
C ALA A 29 -2.04 -12.56 -13.33
N TYR A 30 -2.84 -11.91 -12.46
CA TYR A 30 -4.18 -12.35 -12.07
C TYR A 30 -5.08 -12.66 -13.27
N GLU A 31 -5.71 -13.84 -13.28
CA GLU A 31 -6.63 -14.28 -14.33
C GLU A 31 -8.10 -13.95 -13.95
N SER A 32 -8.72 -13.07 -14.72
CA SER A 32 -10.14 -12.75 -14.56
C SER A 32 -11.03 -13.83 -15.16
N GLY A 33 -12.08 -14.22 -14.45
CA GLY A 33 -13.09 -15.17 -14.88
C GLY A 33 -14.35 -15.13 -14.01
N THR A 34 -15.26 -16.06 -14.26
CA THR A 34 -16.49 -16.22 -13.45
C THR A 34 -16.18 -17.05 -12.21
N VAL A 35 -16.64 -16.59 -11.05
CA VAL A 35 -16.61 -17.39 -9.82
C VAL A 35 -17.96 -18.08 -9.66
N VAL A 36 -17.95 -19.40 -9.62
CA VAL A 36 -19.13 -20.23 -9.37
C VAL A 36 -19.09 -20.71 -7.94
N ASN A 37 -20.20 -20.56 -7.21
CA ASN A 37 -20.31 -20.90 -5.78
C ASN A 37 -19.26 -20.18 -4.90
N GLY A 38 -19.03 -18.89 -5.18
CA GLY A 38 -18.06 -18.10 -4.43
C GLY A 38 -18.46 -17.89 -2.96
N ALA A 39 -17.49 -17.90 -2.07
CA ALA A 39 -17.68 -17.58 -0.67
C ALA A 39 -17.70 -16.07 -0.44
N THR A 40 -18.29 -15.65 0.68
CA THR A 40 -18.23 -14.25 1.14
C THR A 40 -17.57 -14.23 2.52
N VAL A 41 -16.59 -13.36 2.68
CA VAL A 41 -15.93 -13.09 3.95
C VAL A 41 -16.40 -11.74 4.47
N GLN A 42 -16.88 -11.70 5.70
CA GLN A 42 -17.31 -10.47 6.37
C GLN A 42 -16.71 -10.41 7.77
N GLY A 43 -16.46 -9.19 8.24
CA GLY A 43 -15.93 -8.99 9.57
C GLY A 43 -15.93 -7.53 9.98
N LYS A 44 -15.38 -7.28 11.17
CA LYS A 44 -15.19 -5.95 11.73
C LYS A 44 -13.77 -5.84 12.29
N ILE A 45 -13.02 -4.84 11.84
CA ILE A 45 -11.74 -4.48 12.43
C ILE A 45 -12.01 -3.55 13.61
N THR A 46 -11.53 -3.93 14.79
CA THR A 46 -11.70 -3.15 16.02
C THR A 46 -10.35 -2.70 16.55
N PHE A 47 -10.33 -1.51 17.15
CA PHE A 47 -9.17 -1.00 17.85
C PHE A 47 -9.27 -1.36 19.33
N THR A 48 -8.18 -1.86 19.91
CA THR A 48 -8.08 -2.15 21.35
C THR A 48 -6.94 -1.32 21.95
N GLY A 49 -7.19 -0.71 23.09
CA GLY A 49 -6.22 0.11 23.82
C GLY A 49 -6.56 1.59 23.80
N THR A 50 -5.56 2.43 24.12
CA THR A 50 -5.72 3.89 24.12
C THR A 50 -5.48 4.43 22.72
N VAL A 51 -6.43 5.19 22.19
CA VAL A 51 -6.29 5.85 20.88
C VAL A 51 -5.15 6.87 20.98
N PRO A 52 -4.15 6.85 20.08
CA PRO A 52 -3.07 7.83 20.10
C PRO A 52 -3.59 9.26 19.96
N GLU A 53 -2.99 10.17 20.73
CA GLU A 53 -3.26 11.60 20.57
C GLU A 53 -2.83 12.09 19.18
N PRO A 54 -3.53 13.07 18.58
CA PRO A 54 -3.14 13.64 17.29
C PRO A 54 -1.74 14.25 17.32
N LYS A 55 -1.00 14.08 16.22
CA LYS A 55 0.25 14.82 16.02
C LYS A 55 -0.06 16.31 15.88
N THR A 56 0.73 17.14 16.56
CA THR A 56 0.53 18.59 16.63
C THR A 56 1.60 19.30 15.83
N PHE A 57 1.17 20.21 14.95
CA PHE A 57 2.05 20.98 14.06
C PHE A 57 1.82 22.48 14.27
N GLU A 58 2.88 23.22 14.60
CA GLU A 58 2.80 24.66 14.86
C GLU A 58 2.74 25.44 13.54
N LEU A 59 1.57 26.02 13.21
CA LEU A 59 1.29 26.59 11.89
C LEU A 59 2.25 27.71 11.48
N ARG A 60 2.80 28.47 12.44
CA ARG A 60 3.75 29.56 12.13
C ARG A 60 5.04 29.10 11.45
N ARG A 61 5.34 27.79 11.47
CA ARG A 61 6.54 27.19 10.87
C ARG A 61 6.35 26.80 9.40
N TYR A 62 5.13 26.87 8.89
CA TYR A 62 4.78 26.36 7.57
C TYR A 62 4.19 27.46 6.68
N TYR A 63 4.26 27.24 5.37
CA TYR A 63 3.72 28.16 4.36
C TYR A 63 2.19 28.23 4.41
N ASP A 64 1.62 29.32 3.89
CA ASP A 64 0.18 29.51 3.72
C ASP A 64 -0.64 29.33 5.01
N ARG A 65 -0.05 29.66 6.16
CA ARG A 65 -0.63 29.41 7.49
C ARG A 65 -2.01 30.03 7.66
N GLU A 66 -2.29 31.18 7.05
CA GLU A 66 -3.59 31.85 7.15
C GLU A 66 -4.69 31.00 6.50
N TYR A 67 -4.42 30.42 5.32
CA TYR A 67 -5.36 29.51 4.66
C TYR A 67 -5.39 28.14 5.34
N CYS A 68 -4.23 27.54 5.61
CA CYS A 68 -4.14 26.21 6.21
C CYS A 68 -4.60 26.14 7.68
N ALA A 69 -4.81 27.28 8.34
CA ALA A 69 -5.43 27.36 9.66
C ALA A 69 -6.92 27.01 9.68
N ALA A 70 -7.57 26.81 8.53
CA ALA A 70 -9.00 26.50 8.42
C ALA A 70 -9.43 25.27 9.26
N LEU A 71 -8.57 24.26 9.43
CA LEU A 71 -8.80 23.10 10.33
C LEU A 71 -7.79 23.07 11.49
N SER A 72 -7.49 24.23 12.06
CA SER A 72 -6.64 24.36 13.26
C SER A 72 -7.41 24.12 14.56
N ASP A 73 -6.67 24.02 15.66
CA ASP A 73 -7.20 23.99 17.02
C ASP A 73 -7.63 25.38 17.57
N GLY A 74 -7.54 26.43 16.74
CA GLY A 74 -7.78 27.82 17.15
C GLY A 74 -6.68 28.43 18.04
N LYS A 75 -5.63 27.67 18.37
CA LYS A 75 -4.48 28.09 19.19
C LYS A 75 -3.18 28.13 18.37
N GLY A 76 -3.29 28.08 17.05
CA GLY A 76 -2.16 28.14 16.13
C GLY A 76 -1.56 26.77 15.79
N HIS A 77 -2.24 25.66 16.08
CA HIS A 77 -1.78 24.33 15.72
C HIS A 77 -2.71 23.63 14.74
N ARG A 78 -2.11 22.85 13.85
CA ARG A 78 -2.78 21.86 13.03
C ARG A 78 -2.65 20.50 13.69
N LEU A 79 -3.75 19.76 13.76
CA LEU A 79 -3.80 18.42 14.36
C LEU A 79 -3.96 17.38 13.25
N LEU A 80 -3.07 16.39 13.22
CA LEU A 80 -3.18 15.23 12.34
C LEU A 80 -3.59 14.01 13.16
N ARG A 81 -4.82 13.53 12.93
CA ARG A 81 -5.32 12.30 13.53
C ARG A 81 -5.09 11.14 12.56
N GLU A 82 -4.06 10.36 12.84
CA GLU A 82 -3.64 9.24 11.97
C GLU A 82 -4.32 7.91 12.33
N VAL A 83 -4.94 7.82 13.52
CA VAL A 83 -5.73 6.66 13.97
C VAL A 83 -7.14 7.15 14.28
N ASN A 84 -8.10 6.68 13.49
CA ASN A 84 -9.51 7.07 13.58
C ASN A 84 -10.34 5.87 14.05
N VAL A 85 -10.86 5.96 15.28
CA VAL A 85 -11.68 4.92 15.90
C VAL A 85 -13.11 5.43 16.07
N GLY A 86 -14.07 4.69 15.54
CA GLY A 86 -15.50 4.95 15.69
C GLY A 86 -15.97 4.74 17.14
N GLN A 87 -17.17 5.24 17.43
CA GLN A 87 -17.78 5.14 18.77
C GLN A 87 -17.97 3.68 19.23
N ASP A 88 -18.13 2.76 18.29
CA ASP A 88 -18.32 1.32 18.51
C ASP A 88 -17.00 0.53 18.46
N GLY A 89 -15.86 1.22 18.58
CA GLY A 89 -14.52 0.64 18.53
C GLY A 89 -14.05 0.26 17.12
N GLY A 90 -14.83 0.53 16.07
CA GLY A 90 -14.45 0.26 14.69
C GLY A 90 -13.22 1.06 14.26
N LEU A 91 -12.26 0.41 13.61
CA LEU A 91 -11.07 1.08 13.09
C LEU A 91 -11.24 1.43 11.61
N LYS A 92 -11.15 2.72 11.29
CA LYS A 92 -11.20 3.25 9.92
C LYS A 92 -9.84 3.10 9.22
N ASP A 93 -9.85 3.19 7.90
CA ASP A 93 -8.64 3.31 7.06
C ASP A 93 -7.75 2.05 7.13
N VAL A 94 -8.38 0.88 7.31
CA VAL A 94 -7.71 -0.42 7.25
C VAL A 94 -7.98 -1.04 5.88
N VAL A 95 -6.91 -1.39 5.17
CA VAL A 95 -7.00 -2.17 3.94
C VAL A 95 -7.00 -3.65 4.32
N VAL A 96 -8.13 -4.31 4.11
CA VAL A 96 -8.27 -5.77 4.25
C VAL A 96 -8.09 -6.38 2.87
N VAL A 97 -7.08 -7.22 2.69
CA VAL A 97 -6.78 -7.90 1.42
C VAL A 97 -6.70 -9.39 1.61
N ILE A 98 -7.01 -10.13 0.55
CA ILE A 98 -6.79 -11.57 0.48
C ILE A 98 -5.67 -11.80 -0.52
N GLU A 99 -4.53 -12.27 -0.03
CA GLU A 99 -3.34 -12.48 -0.85
C GLU A 99 -3.36 -13.88 -1.48
N GLY A 100 -2.68 -14.04 -2.63
CA GLY A 100 -2.48 -15.35 -3.26
C GLY A 100 -3.65 -15.88 -4.10
N ILE A 101 -4.68 -15.07 -4.38
CA ILE A 101 -5.71 -15.44 -5.35
C ILE A 101 -5.20 -15.14 -6.76
N GLU A 102 -4.88 -16.18 -7.52
CA GLU A 102 -4.36 -16.05 -8.89
C GLU A 102 -5.46 -16.00 -9.95
N LYS A 103 -6.66 -16.51 -9.65
CA LYS A 103 -7.81 -16.54 -10.57
C LYS A 103 -9.11 -16.33 -9.82
N GLY A 104 -9.99 -15.49 -10.36
CA GLY A 104 -11.27 -15.19 -9.71
C GLY A 104 -12.12 -14.19 -10.49
N LYS A 105 -12.95 -13.42 -9.78
CA LYS A 105 -13.87 -12.43 -10.35
C LYS A 105 -13.15 -11.39 -11.22
N PRO A 106 -13.84 -10.71 -12.14
CA PRO A 106 -13.22 -9.69 -12.96
C PRO A 106 -12.44 -8.65 -12.13
N PHE A 107 -11.19 -8.40 -12.50
CA PHE A 107 -10.37 -7.37 -11.87
C PHE A 107 -10.38 -6.11 -12.74
N THR A 108 -11.30 -5.20 -12.44
CA THR A 108 -11.22 -3.84 -12.98
C THR A 108 -10.11 -3.10 -12.24
N PHE A 109 -9.01 -2.82 -12.95
CA PHE A 109 -7.90 -2.08 -12.37
C PHE A 109 -8.38 -0.76 -11.76
N THR A 110 -7.96 -0.52 -10.53
CA THR A 110 -8.30 0.64 -9.74
C THR A 110 -7.18 1.68 -9.90
N ASP A 111 -7.47 2.77 -10.62
CA ASP A 111 -6.65 3.98 -10.50
C ASP A 111 -7.01 4.66 -9.17
N ALA A 112 -6.04 5.39 -8.61
CA ALA A 112 -6.21 6.08 -7.36
C ALA A 112 -6.40 7.57 -7.60
N GLU A 113 -7.39 8.16 -6.93
CA GLU A 113 -7.58 9.61 -6.88
C GLU A 113 -7.33 10.09 -5.46
N VAL A 114 -6.57 11.17 -5.36
CA VAL A 114 -6.34 11.91 -4.12
C VAL A 114 -6.65 13.37 -4.40
N GLU A 115 -7.19 14.09 -3.43
CA GLU A 115 -7.35 15.52 -3.51
C GLU A 115 -6.60 16.24 -2.41
N ALA A 116 -5.99 17.37 -2.75
CA ALA A 116 -5.51 18.37 -1.81
C ALA A 116 -6.66 19.33 -1.51
N SER A 117 -7.21 19.29 -0.30
CA SER A 117 -8.35 20.10 0.11
C SER A 117 -8.19 20.54 1.56
N LEU A 118 -8.33 21.84 1.81
CA LEU A 118 -8.10 22.50 3.10
C LEU A 118 -6.76 22.13 3.74
N CYS A 119 -5.71 22.03 2.91
CA CYS A 119 -4.38 21.54 3.31
C CYS A 119 -4.45 20.15 3.97
N GLN A 120 -5.16 19.21 3.34
CA GLN A 120 -5.17 17.77 3.61
C GLN A 120 -5.05 17.01 2.30
N PHE A 121 -4.45 15.83 2.32
CA PHE A 121 -4.64 14.85 1.25
C PHE A 121 -5.76 13.89 1.63
N LEU A 122 -6.75 13.76 0.76
CA LEU A 122 -7.94 12.94 0.97
C LEU A 122 -8.12 11.93 -0.17
N PRO A 123 -8.46 10.66 0.13
CA PRO A 123 -8.62 10.10 1.47
C PRO A 123 -7.27 9.91 2.18
N PHE A 124 -7.27 9.58 3.49
CA PHE A 124 -6.04 9.29 4.23
C PHE A 124 -5.39 7.97 3.76
N VAL A 125 -6.22 6.99 3.38
CA VAL A 125 -5.80 5.71 2.78
C VAL A 125 -6.46 5.53 1.42
N THR A 126 -5.66 5.21 0.41
CA THR A 126 -6.13 4.90 -0.95
C THR A 126 -5.66 3.51 -1.36
N VAL A 127 -6.47 2.81 -2.16
CA VAL A 127 -6.06 1.58 -2.84
C VAL A 127 -5.83 1.87 -4.32
N VAL A 128 -4.74 1.33 -4.86
CA VAL A 128 -4.39 1.43 -6.28
C VAL A 128 -4.04 0.03 -6.78
N SER A 129 -4.36 -0.32 -8.02
CA SER A 129 -3.83 -1.56 -8.59
C SER A 129 -2.34 -1.41 -8.87
N ASP A 130 -1.57 -2.50 -8.80
CA ASP A 130 -0.13 -2.44 -9.06
C ASP A 130 0.17 -1.84 -10.45
N LYS A 131 1.21 -0.99 -10.51
CA LYS A 131 1.63 -0.25 -11.73
C LYS A 131 0.55 0.66 -12.35
N ARG A 132 -0.43 1.12 -11.56
CA ARG A 132 -1.47 2.06 -12.02
C ARG A 132 -1.23 3.50 -11.59
N ARG A 133 -2.08 4.39 -12.09
CA ARG A 133 -1.94 5.84 -11.92
C ARG A 133 -2.50 6.31 -10.58
N VAL A 134 -1.85 7.32 -10.01
CA VAL A 134 -2.43 8.18 -8.98
C VAL A 134 -2.64 9.55 -9.58
N THR A 135 -3.87 10.05 -9.53
CA THR A 135 -4.20 11.43 -9.88
C THR A 135 -4.40 12.24 -8.60
N VAL A 136 -3.72 13.37 -8.50
CA VAL A 136 -3.86 14.29 -7.37
C VAL A 136 -4.49 15.59 -7.85
N PHE A 137 -5.70 15.89 -7.38
CA PHE A 137 -6.39 17.14 -7.69
C PHE A 137 -6.13 18.18 -6.62
N ASN A 138 -5.71 19.39 -6.99
CA ASN A 138 -5.65 20.49 -6.04
C ASN A 138 -6.97 21.25 -6.03
N ARG A 139 -7.68 21.19 -4.90
CA ARG A 139 -8.89 21.96 -4.65
C ARG A 139 -8.60 23.25 -3.88
N ASP A 140 -7.38 23.42 -3.38
CA ASP A 140 -6.95 24.61 -2.67
C ASP A 140 -6.50 25.72 -3.63
N PRO A 141 -6.63 27.00 -3.22
CA PRO A 141 -6.07 28.13 -3.97
C PRO A 141 -4.55 28.25 -3.79
N VAL A 142 -3.95 27.46 -2.90
CA VAL A 142 -2.50 27.43 -2.62
C VAL A 142 -1.85 26.21 -3.27
N SER A 143 -0.56 26.30 -3.56
CA SER A 143 0.19 25.20 -4.17
C SER A 143 0.65 24.16 -3.15
N HIS A 144 0.83 22.92 -3.60
CA HIS A 144 1.34 21.81 -2.78
C HIS A 144 2.54 21.14 -3.44
N ASP A 145 3.52 20.74 -2.64
CA ASP A 145 4.70 19.99 -3.08
C ASP A 145 4.47 18.51 -2.80
N ILE A 146 4.05 17.73 -3.79
CA ILE A 146 3.75 16.31 -3.59
C ILE A 146 5.05 15.49 -3.63
N GLN A 147 5.34 14.80 -2.54
CA GLN A 147 6.46 13.86 -2.43
C GLN A 147 5.94 12.47 -2.06
N GLY A 148 6.24 11.46 -2.88
CA GLY A 148 5.83 10.08 -2.67
C GLY A 148 7.01 9.17 -2.39
N TYR A 149 6.87 8.32 -1.36
CA TYR A 149 7.91 7.40 -0.90
C TYR A 149 7.37 6.00 -0.67
N ALA A 150 8.11 4.99 -1.09
CA ALA A 150 7.87 3.60 -0.71
C ALA A 150 9.02 3.09 0.16
N TYR A 151 8.69 2.49 1.30
CA TYR A 151 9.66 1.98 2.28
C TYR A 151 9.58 0.46 2.39
N ASP A 152 10.73 -0.18 2.56
CA ASP A 152 10.85 -1.57 3.01
C ASP A 152 12.16 -1.78 3.79
N GLN A 153 12.51 -3.05 4.05
CA GLN A 153 13.76 -3.41 4.73
C GLN A 153 15.01 -3.05 3.92
N SER A 154 14.90 -2.83 2.61
CA SER A 154 16.01 -2.47 1.72
C SER A 154 16.24 -0.96 1.61
N GLY A 155 15.31 -0.13 2.14
CA GLY A 155 15.45 1.32 2.19
C GLY A 155 14.21 2.06 1.67
N VAL A 156 14.43 3.25 1.13
CA VAL A 156 13.40 4.15 0.60
C VAL A 156 13.58 4.37 -0.90
N ASP A 157 12.49 4.27 -1.66
CA ASP A 157 12.44 4.68 -3.07
C ASP A 157 11.47 5.87 -3.21
N ILE A 158 11.88 6.89 -3.98
CA ILE A 158 11.00 7.98 -4.37
C ILE A 158 10.13 7.47 -5.52
N VAL A 159 8.82 7.46 -5.32
CA VAL A 159 7.85 6.93 -6.30
C VAL A 159 7.09 8.02 -7.05
N LEU A 160 7.09 9.24 -6.51
CA LEU A 160 6.44 10.42 -7.07
C LEU A 160 7.15 11.67 -6.55
N HIS A 161 7.36 12.67 -7.40
CA HIS A 161 7.73 14.01 -6.95
C HIS A 161 7.12 15.06 -7.91
N ARG A 162 6.31 15.96 -7.36
CA ARG A 162 5.68 17.09 -8.06
C ARG A 162 5.80 18.35 -7.19
N PRO A 163 6.86 19.16 -7.38
CA PRO A 163 7.20 20.26 -6.48
C PRO A 163 6.17 21.39 -6.47
N ALA A 164 5.31 21.48 -7.49
CA ALA A 164 4.24 22.46 -7.55
C ALA A 164 2.98 21.86 -8.19
N LEU A 165 2.05 21.45 -7.34
CA LEU A 165 0.69 21.13 -7.71
C LEU A 165 -0.15 22.41 -7.71
N HIS A 166 -0.53 22.88 -8.90
CA HIS A 166 -1.46 24.01 -9.06
C HIS A 166 -2.91 23.52 -9.17
N VAL A 167 -3.87 24.45 -9.19
CA VAL A 167 -5.33 24.21 -9.14
C VAL A 167 -5.85 23.30 -10.27
N SER A 168 -5.09 23.07 -11.33
CA SER A 168 -5.43 22.14 -12.43
C SER A 168 -5.30 20.65 -12.06
N GLY A 169 -4.68 20.32 -10.92
CA GLY A 169 -4.31 18.95 -10.56
C GLY A 169 -3.12 18.41 -11.37
N THR A 170 -2.68 17.19 -11.05
CA THR A 170 -1.63 16.46 -11.74
C THR A 170 -1.92 14.96 -11.72
N THR A 171 -1.50 14.24 -12.76
CA THR A 171 -1.54 12.76 -12.79
C THR A 171 -0.12 12.23 -12.92
N ASP A 172 0.21 11.21 -12.14
CA ASP A 172 1.45 10.47 -12.30
C ASP A 172 1.24 8.96 -12.16
N MET A 173 2.20 8.19 -12.65
CA MET A 173 2.27 6.75 -12.40
C MET A 173 3.03 6.51 -11.11
N VAL A 174 2.41 5.79 -10.16
CA VAL A 174 3.15 5.28 -9.01
C VAL A 174 3.80 3.97 -9.42
N GLN A 175 5.13 3.99 -9.49
CA GLN A 175 5.92 2.80 -9.82
C GLN A 175 6.44 2.17 -8.53
N LEU A 176 5.71 1.19 -8.03
CA LEU A 176 6.21 0.35 -6.95
C LEU A 176 7.11 -0.73 -7.54
N VAL A 177 8.35 -0.77 -7.05
CA VAL A 177 9.36 -1.75 -7.45
C VAL A 177 9.72 -2.62 -6.26
N LYS A 178 10.42 -3.74 -6.51
CA LYS A 178 10.91 -4.68 -5.48
C LYS A 178 9.81 -5.32 -4.63
N GLY A 179 8.62 -5.51 -5.22
CA GLY A 179 7.49 -6.15 -4.53
C GLY A 179 6.82 -5.29 -3.47
N ARG A 180 7.13 -3.98 -3.40
CA ARG A 180 6.50 -3.06 -2.44
C ARG A 180 5.02 -2.92 -2.73
N LYS A 181 4.22 -2.92 -1.67
CA LYS A 181 2.77 -2.73 -1.73
C LYS A 181 2.31 -1.44 -1.07
N VAL A 182 3.19 -0.69 -0.42
CA VAL A 182 2.83 0.51 0.32
C VAL A 182 3.67 1.69 -0.15
N PHE A 183 3.02 2.82 -0.33
CA PHE A 183 3.69 4.11 -0.43
C PHE A 183 2.97 5.15 0.44
N THR A 184 3.69 6.18 0.84
CA THR A 184 3.13 7.39 1.43
C THR A 184 3.28 8.53 0.44
N MET A 185 2.35 9.47 0.51
CA MET A 185 2.40 10.74 -0.18
C MET A 185 2.26 11.85 0.86
N GLN A 186 3.22 12.77 0.87
CA GLN A 186 3.29 13.87 1.82
C GLN A 186 3.51 15.20 1.09
N CYS A 187 2.98 16.30 1.64
CA CYS A 187 3.37 17.63 1.16
C CYS A 187 4.73 18.03 1.74
N GLY A 188 5.68 18.41 0.89
CA GLY A 188 7.01 18.91 1.31
C GLY A 188 6.96 20.22 2.10
N MET A 189 5.93 21.03 1.88
CA MET A 189 5.70 22.30 2.59
C MET A 189 4.88 22.12 3.88
N HIS A 190 4.05 21.07 3.94
CA HIS A 190 3.05 20.86 4.99
C HIS A 190 3.08 19.40 5.46
N PRO A 191 3.91 19.05 6.47
CA PRO A 191 4.13 17.65 6.85
C PRO A 191 2.90 16.94 7.47
N TYR A 192 1.85 17.71 7.81
CA TYR A 192 0.56 17.20 8.25
C TYR A 192 -0.35 16.77 7.09
N MET A 193 0.01 17.06 5.84
CA MET A 193 -0.69 16.56 4.65
C MET A 193 -0.12 15.20 4.29
N GLN A 194 -0.87 14.14 4.57
CA GLN A 194 -0.44 12.77 4.35
C GLN A 194 -1.55 11.95 3.72
N ASN A 195 -1.17 11.09 2.77
CA ASN A 195 -1.96 10.02 2.21
C ASN A 195 -1.09 8.75 2.19
N TRP A 196 -1.73 7.60 2.31
CA TRP A 196 -1.08 6.30 2.27
C TRP A 196 -1.75 5.43 1.23
N GLY A 197 -0.97 4.94 0.27
CA GLY A 197 -1.43 4.06 -0.79
C GLY A 197 -1.10 2.60 -0.50
N TYR A 198 -2.06 1.70 -0.74
CA TYR A 198 -1.83 0.26 -0.78
C TYR A 198 -2.06 -0.28 -2.20
N ALA A 199 -1.07 -0.97 -2.75
CA ALA A 199 -1.15 -1.58 -4.06
C ALA A 199 -1.72 -2.99 -4.00
N ILE A 200 -2.76 -3.25 -4.77
CA ILE A 200 -3.42 -4.55 -4.90
C ILE A 200 -3.05 -5.23 -6.22
N ASP A 201 -2.93 -6.55 -6.18
CA ASP A 201 -2.70 -7.41 -7.36
C ASP A 201 -3.94 -8.21 -7.77
N ASN A 202 -5.00 -8.17 -6.95
CA ASN A 202 -6.24 -8.89 -7.19
C ASN A 202 -7.45 -8.08 -6.64
N PRO A 203 -8.69 -8.39 -7.04
CA PRO A 203 -9.88 -7.62 -6.68
C PRO A 203 -10.49 -7.99 -5.32
N TYR A 204 -9.80 -8.78 -4.49
CA TYR A 204 -10.30 -9.27 -3.20
C TYR A 204 -9.78 -8.42 -2.06
N TYR A 205 -10.33 -7.22 -1.95
CA TYR A 205 -10.01 -6.29 -0.88
C TYR A 205 -11.22 -5.49 -0.42
N ALA A 206 -11.08 -4.84 0.73
CA ALA A 206 -11.98 -3.82 1.24
C ALA A 206 -11.18 -2.77 2.02
N VAL A 207 -11.72 -1.55 2.11
CA VAL A 207 -11.18 -0.50 2.99
C VAL A 207 -12.23 -0.16 4.05
N THR A 208 -11.86 -0.20 5.32
CA THR A 208 -12.82 -0.01 6.40
C THR A 208 -13.22 1.46 6.59
N GLY A 209 -14.51 1.68 6.81
CA GLY A 209 -15.05 2.95 7.28
C GLY A 209 -14.96 3.12 8.81
N PRO A 210 -15.58 4.18 9.37
CA PRO A 210 -15.57 4.44 10.81
C PRO A 210 -16.10 3.30 11.71
N ASN A 211 -16.99 2.45 11.19
CA ASN A 211 -17.53 1.30 11.92
C ASN A 211 -16.62 0.05 11.84
N GLY A 212 -15.50 0.12 11.12
CA GLY A 212 -14.56 -1.00 10.97
C GLY A 212 -15.06 -2.18 10.14
N ALA A 213 -16.28 -2.15 9.61
CA ALA A 213 -16.88 -3.28 8.92
C ALA A 213 -16.28 -3.47 7.51
N PHE A 214 -16.17 -4.72 7.07
CA PHE A 214 -15.78 -5.07 5.71
C PHE A 214 -16.56 -6.26 5.18
N THR A 215 -16.66 -6.36 3.86
CA THR A 215 -17.24 -7.51 3.14
C THR A 215 -16.46 -7.71 1.85
N ILE A 216 -16.00 -8.93 1.61
CA ILE A 216 -15.32 -9.34 0.38
C ILE A 216 -16.10 -10.55 -0.15
N GLY A 217 -16.74 -10.38 -1.31
CA GLY A 217 -17.54 -11.41 -1.96
C GLY A 217 -16.84 -12.10 -3.13
N ASP A 218 -17.47 -13.19 -3.58
CA ASP A 218 -17.08 -14.02 -4.72
C ASP A 218 -15.66 -14.60 -4.61
N LEU A 219 -15.26 -14.99 -3.40
CA LEU A 219 -13.99 -15.70 -3.20
C LEU A 219 -14.11 -17.08 -3.84
N PRO A 220 -13.16 -17.51 -4.68
CA PRO A 220 -13.12 -18.89 -5.15
C PRO A 220 -12.95 -19.85 -3.96
N VAL A 221 -13.27 -21.13 -4.17
CA VAL A 221 -13.03 -22.15 -3.15
C VAL A 221 -11.52 -22.30 -2.93
N GLY A 222 -11.08 -22.18 -1.68
CA GLY A 222 -9.69 -22.35 -1.30
C GLY A 222 -9.44 -21.93 0.14
N THR A 223 -8.19 -22.11 0.56
CA THR A 223 -7.66 -21.56 1.81
C THR A 223 -6.81 -20.34 1.46
N TYR A 224 -7.02 -19.23 2.15
CA TYR A 224 -6.37 -17.97 1.84
C TYR A 224 -5.88 -17.28 3.10
N ARG A 225 -4.88 -16.41 2.95
CA ARG A 225 -4.43 -15.53 4.02
C ARG A 225 -5.11 -14.18 3.89
N ILE A 226 -5.82 -13.78 4.93
CA ILE A 226 -6.42 -12.45 5.07
C ILE A 226 -5.42 -11.57 5.79
N LYS A 227 -5.16 -10.39 5.24
CA LYS A 227 -4.27 -9.38 5.81
C LYS A 227 -5.04 -8.09 6.01
N ALA A 228 -4.98 -7.57 7.23
CA ALA A 228 -5.51 -6.26 7.59
C ALA A 228 -4.34 -5.33 7.85
N TRP A 229 -4.15 -4.31 7.00
CA TRP A 229 -3.06 -3.34 7.10
C TRP A 229 -3.59 -1.94 7.40
N HIS A 230 -2.96 -1.25 8.35
CA HIS A 230 -3.19 0.15 8.67
C HIS A 230 -1.85 0.91 8.68
N PRO A 231 -1.76 2.11 8.10
CA PRO A 231 -0.49 2.84 7.95
C PRO A 231 0.34 3.00 9.23
N ILE A 232 -0.34 3.27 10.34
CA ILE A 232 0.31 3.56 11.64
C ILE A 232 0.42 2.31 12.52
N LEU A 233 -0.48 1.35 12.36
CA LEU A 233 -0.62 0.22 13.29
C LEU A 233 -0.01 -1.07 12.74
N GLY A 234 0.48 -1.05 11.49
CA GLY A 234 1.08 -2.19 10.82
C GLY A 234 0.02 -3.15 10.26
N ALA A 235 0.42 -4.41 10.12
CA ALA A 235 -0.43 -5.47 9.57
C ALA A 235 -0.72 -6.57 10.60
N GLN A 236 -1.91 -7.16 10.51
CA GLN A 236 -2.26 -8.42 11.13
C GLN A 236 -2.75 -9.40 10.06
N GLU A 237 -2.43 -10.68 10.25
CA GLU A 237 -2.71 -11.71 9.25
C GLU A 237 -3.37 -12.94 9.91
N ARG A 238 -4.33 -13.54 9.21
CA ARG A 238 -5.10 -14.73 9.61
C ARG A 238 -5.27 -15.66 8.40
N GLU A 239 -5.40 -16.95 8.66
CA GLU A 239 -5.80 -17.98 7.69
C GLU A 239 -7.31 -18.23 7.79
#